data_AF-A0A842Q2M6-F1
#
_entry.id   AF-A0A842Q2M6-F1
#
_cell.length_a   1.000
_cell.length_b   1.000
_cell.length_c   1.000
_cell.angle_alpha   90.00
_cell.angle_beta   90.00
_cell.angle_gamma   90.00
#
_symmetry.space_group_name_H-M   'P 1'
#
loop_
_entity.id
_entity.type
_entity.pdbx_description
1 polymer ?
#
loop_
_entity_poly.entity_id
_entity_poly.type
_entity_poly.pdbx_seq_one_letter_code
_entity_poly.pdbx_strand_id
1 'polypeptide(L)'
;MAKSTTKDETTKLENSTYNILIALGKEAQFLYSTIDTYISDAQKDNNSELVNTWNTIKEDRKRHMDMLRSALERAAKEQKLSH
;
A
#
# COMPACT_ATOMS: atom_id res chain seq x y z
N MET A 1 4.61 9.78 41.91
CA MET A 1 4.00 9.80 40.56
C MET A 1 4.92 9.04 39.62
N ALA A 2 4.57 7.80 39.27
CA ALA A 2 5.36 6.97 38.35
C ALA A 2 4.70 7.03 36.97
N LYS A 3 5.53 7.33 35.97
CA LYS A 3 5.20 7.65 34.58
C LYS A 3 4.74 6.39 33.82
N SER A 4 3.44 6.28 33.57
CA SER A 4 2.81 5.18 32.84
C SER A 4 2.45 5.56 31.39
N THR A 5 3.42 6.04 30.60
CA THR A 5 3.14 6.48 29.21
C THR A 5 3.79 5.64 28.13
N THR A 6 4.64 4.66 28.46
CA THR A 6 5.41 3.91 27.45
C THR A 6 4.68 2.75 26.78
N LYS A 7 3.52 2.30 27.28
CA LYS A 7 2.83 1.13 26.71
C LYS A 7 1.88 1.49 25.56
N ASP A 8 1.33 2.69 25.55
CA ASP A 8 0.29 3.11 24.60
C ASP A 8 0.86 3.43 23.20
N GLU A 9 2.01 4.10 23.16
CA GLU A 9 2.65 4.55 21.92
C GLU A 9 3.23 3.37 21.10
N THR A 10 3.86 2.40 21.76
CA THR A 10 4.43 1.21 21.11
C THR A 10 3.34 0.35 20.47
N THR A 11 2.21 0.18 21.17
CA THR A 11 1.06 -0.61 20.67
C THR A 11 0.36 0.10 19.49
N LYS A 12 0.31 1.44 19.47
CA LYS A 12 -0.22 2.22 18.34
C LYS A 12 0.67 2.15 17.10
N LEU A 13 1.99 2.20 17.28
CA LEU A 13 2.96 2.11 16.18
C LEU A 13 2.98 0.72 15.52
N GLU A 14 2.81 -0.34 16.31
CA GLU A 14 2.61 -1.71 15.77
C GLU A 14 1.34 -1.80 14.93
N ASN A 15 0.24 -1.19 15.39
CA ASN A 15 -1.02 -1.19 14.65
C ASN A 15 -0.94 -0.42 13.32
N SER A 16 -0.28 0.74 13.27
CA SER A 16 -0.15 1.49 12.02
C SER A 16 0.77 0.81 11.00
N THR A 17 1.89 0.23 11.47
CA THR A 17 2.82 -0.55 10.64
C THR A 17 2.14 -1.79 10.05
N TYR A 18 1.41 -2.53 10.90
CA TYR A 18 0.64 -3.69 10.47
C TYR A 18 -0.44 -3.33 9.44
N ASN A 19 -1.16 -2.22 9.64
CA ASN A 19 -2.15 -1.74 8.67
C ASN A 19 -1.53 -1.38 7.31
N ILE A 20 -0.34 -0.78 7.30
CA ILE A 20 0.39 -0.48 6.06
C ILE A 20 0.79 -1.78 5.34
N LEU A 21 1.29 -2.78 6.06
CA LEU A 21 1.64 -4.08 5.48
C LEU A 21 0.42 -4.78 4.84
N ILE A 22 -0.74 -4.75 5.51
CA ILE A 22 -1.99 -5.27 4.93
C ILE A 22 -2.35 -4.52 3.65
N ALA A 23 -2.28 -3.18 3.66
CA ALA A 23 -2.62 -2.37 2.49
C ALA A 23 -1.68 -2.69 1.32
N LEU A 24 -0.37 -2.79 1.56
CA LEU A 24 0.62 -3.20 0.56
C LEU A 24 0.31 -4.57 -0.04
N GLY A 25 -0.08 -5.56 0.80
CA GLY A 25 -0.45 -6.88 0.32
C GLY A 25 -1.66 -6.86 -0.63
N LYS A 26 -2.68 -6.07 -0.31
CA LYS A 26 -3.87 -5.90 -1.16
C LYS A 26 -3.55 -5.21 -2.47
N GLU A 27 -2.75 -4.14 -2.45
CA GLU A 27 -2.33 -3.44 -3.67
C GLU A 27 -1.47 -4.34 -4.56
N ALA A 28 -0.54 -5.11 -3.98
CA ALA A 28 0.26 -6.08 -4.73
C ALA A 28 -0.62 -7.15 -5.39
N GLN A 29 -1.56 -7.74 -4.66
CA GLN A 29 -2.48 -8.73 -5.21
C GLN A 29 -3.27 -8.16 -6.41
N PHE A 30 -3.78 -6.93 -6.28
CA PHE A 30 -4.50 -6.28 -7.37
C PHE A 30 -3.59 -6.04 -8.60
N LEU A 31 -2.39 -5.51 -8.38
CA LEU A 31 -1.45 -5.11 -9.44
C LEU A 31 -0.82 -6.28 -10.20
N TYR A 32 -0.57 -7.41 -9.55
CA TYR A 32 0.10 -8.57 -10.16
C TYR A 32 -0.86 -9.61 -10.76
N SER A 33 -2.17 -9.44 -10.60
CA SER A 33 -3.13 -10.46 -11.04
C SER A 33 -4.40 -9.84 -11.61
N THR A 34 -5.16 -9.13 -10.79
CA THR A 34 -6.51 -8.69 -11.14
C THR A 34 -6.52 -7.69 -12.29
N ILE A 35 -5.63 -6.69 -12.25
CA ILE A 35 -5.65 -5.59 -13.22
C ILE A 35 -5.30 -6.04 -14.65
N ASP A 36 -4.40 -7.00 -14.80
CA ASP A 36 -3.99 -7.52 -16.11
C ASP A 36 -5.12 -8.34 -16.76
N THR A 37 -5.94 -9.00 -15.95
CA THR A 37 -7.15 -9.69 -16.42
C THR A 37 -8.16 -8.69 -16.98
N TYR A 38 -8.42 -7.60 -16.24
CA TYR A 38 -9.37 -6.56 -16.68
C TYR A 38 -8.90 -5.80 -17.93
N ILE A 39 -7.60 -5.54 -18.04
CA ILE A 39 -7.01 -4.97 -19.26
C ILE A 39 -7.20 -5.94 -20.43
N SER A 40 -6.92 -7.23 -20.23
CA SER A 40 -7.04 -8.25 -21.26
C SER A 40 -8.48 -8.42 -21.75
N ASP A 41 -9.46 -8.37 -20.85
CA ASP A 41 -10.88 -8.48 -21.22
C ASP A 41 -11.35 -7.24 -22.00
N ALA A 42 -10.96 -6.03 -21.56
CA ALA A 42 -11.24 -4.80 -22.31
C ALA A 42 -10.60 -4.79 -23.71
N GLN A 43 -9.42 -5.40 -23.87
CA GLN A 43 -8.77 -5.59 -25.18
C GLN A 43 -9.55 -6.56 -26.07
N LYS A 44 -10.02 -7.69 -25.54
CA LYS A 44 -10.85 -8.66 -26.29
C LYS A 44 -12.15 -8.03 -26.79
N ASP A 45 -12.72 -7.11 -26.00
CA ASP A 45 -13.92 -6.36 -26.34
C ASP A 45 -13.66 -5.17 -27.29
N ASN A 46 -12.41 -4.97 -27.74
CA ASN A 46 -11.98 -3.82 -28.53
C ASN A 46 -12.33 -2.45 -27.90
N ASN A 47 -12.46 -2.39 -26.57
CA ASN A 47 -12.82 -1.17 -25.85
C ASN A 47 -11.56 -0.40 -25.41
N SER A 48 -10.99 0.36 -26.34
CA SER A 48 -9.75 1.12 -26.11
C SER A 48 -9.84 2.15 -24.99
N GLU A 49 -11.01 2.77 -24.77
CA GLU A 49 -11.23 3.71 -23.67
C GLU A 49 -11.13 3.02 -22.31
N LEU A 50 -11.75 1.84 -22.19
CA LEU A 50 -11.69 1.05 -20.97
C LEU A 50 -10.27 0.52 -20.70
N VAL A 51 -9.54 0.12 -21.74
CA VAL A 51 -8.11 -0.24 -21.63
C VAL A 51 -7.29 0.92 -21.07
N ASN A 52 -7.48 2.14 -21.59
CA ASN A 52 -6.77 3.33 -21.11
C ASN A 52 -7.12 3.65 -19.65
N THR A 53 -8.39 3.49 -19.28
CA THR A 53 -8.87 3.67 -17.91
C THR A 53 -8.19 2.68 -16.95
N TRP A 54 -8.14 1.39 -17.31
CA TRP A 54 -7.46 0.38 -16.48
C TRP A 54 -5.96 0.61 -16.37
N ASN A 55 -5.30 1.01 -17.45
CA ASN A 55 -3.89 1.38 -17.40
C ASN A 55 -3.62 2.58 -16.48
N THR A 56 -4.52 3.58 -16.47
CA THR A 56 -4.42 4.73 -15.57
C THR A 56 -4.54 4.28 -14.11
N ILE A 57 -5.55 3.46 -13.80
CA ILE A 57 -5.75 2.90 -12.45
C ILE A 57 -4.53 2.07 -12.00
N LYS A 58 -3.92 1.32 -12.92
CA LYS A 58 -2.70 0.53 -12.65
C LYS A 58 -1.54 1.43 -12.21
N GLU A 59 -1.29 2.52 -12.94
CA GLU A 59 -0.21 3.46 -12.60
C GLU A 59 -0.48 4.21 -11.29
N ASP A 60 -1.71 4.63 -11.04
CA ASP A 60 -2.05 5.30 -9.78
C ASP A 60 -1.87 4.39 -8.57
N ARG A 61 -2.24 3.10 -8.69
CA ARG A 61 -2.03 2.14 -7.60
C ARG A 61 -0.56 1.80 -7.38
N LYS A 62 0.27 1.78 -8.41
CA LYS A 62 1.73 1.68 -8.24
C LYS A 62 2.26 2.86 -7.41
N ARG A 63 1.81 4.09 -7.71
CA ARG A 63 2.17 5.29 -6.92
C ARG A 63 1.72 5.16 -5.46
N HIS A 64 0.51 4.66 -5.21
CA HIS A 64 0.05 4.40 -3.83
C HIS A 64 0.94 3.39 -3.11
N MET A 65 1.35 2.30 -3.78
CA MET A 65 2.26 1.30 -3.21
C MET A 65 3.62 1.92 -2.83
N ASP A 66 4.19 2.76 -3.70
CA ASP A 66 5.46 3.45 -3.44
C ASP A 66 5.37 4.42 -2.26
N MET A 67 4.23 5.14 -2.14
CA MET A 67 3.97 6.02 -0.99
C MET A 67 3.88 5.23 0.32
N LEU A 68 3.17 4.10 0.33
CA LEU A 68 3.04 3.23 1.51
C LEU A 68 4.38 2.62 1.90
N ARG A 69 5.19 2.16 0.93
CA ARG A 69 6.54 1.67 1.17
C ARG A 69 7.43 2.75 1.78
N SER A 70 7.38 3.97 1.24
CA SER A 70 8.14 5.11 1.77
C SER A 70 7.72 5.46 3.20
N ALA A 71 6.42 5.39 3.50
CA ALA A 71 5.92 5.60 4.86
C ALA A 71 6.44 4.53 5.84
N LEU A 72 6.43 3.27 5.42
CA LEU A 72 6.95 2.15 6.21
C LEU A 72 8.47 2.30 6.47
N GLU A 73 9.25 2.68 5.47
CA GLU A 73 10.68 2.90 5.59
C GLU A 73 11.02 4.04 6.56
N ARG A 74 10.21 5.12 6.59
CA ARG A 74 10.35 6.19 7.58
C ARG A 74 10.05 5.72 9.00
N ALA A 75 8.93 5.03 9.20
CA ALA A 75 8.56 4.49 10.50
C ALA A 75 9.64 3.54 11.06
N ALA A 76 10.22 2.68 10.20
CA ALA A 76 11.30 1.79 10.60
C ALA A 76 12.60 2.54 10.97
N LYS A 77 12.92 3.65 10.29
CA LYS A 77 14.09 4.48 10.62
C LYS A 77 13.89 5.24 11.94
N GLU A 78 12.70 5.79 12.18
CA GLU A 78 12.35 6.47 13.43
C GLU A 78 12.43 5.52 14.63
N GLN A 79 11.97 4.27 14.47
CA GLN A 79 12.10 3.25 15.51
C GLN A 79 13.57 2.91 15.84
N LYS A 80 14.46 2.87 14.84
CA LYS A 80 15.90 2.64 15.04
C LYS A 80 16.64 3.82 15.70
N LEU A 81 16.13 5.04 15.57
CA LEU A 81 16.72 6.25 16.17
C LEU A 81 16.24 6.50 17.60
N SER A 82 15.14 5.86 18.01
CA SER A 82 14.55 5.97 19.35
C SER A 82 15.07 4.92 20.33
N HIS A 83 15.97 4.03 19.92
CA HIS A 83 16.45 2.89 20.69
C HIS A 83 17.97 2.95 20.91
#